data_AF-A0A943EJT0-F1
#
_entry.id   AF-A0A943EJT0-F1
#
_cell.length_a   1.000
_cell.length_b   1.000
_cell.length_c   1.000
_cell.angle_alpha   90.00
_cell.angle_beta   90.00
_cell.angle_gamma   90.00
#
_symmetry.space_group_name_H-M   'P 1'
#
loop_
_entity.id
_entity.type
_entity.pdbx_description
1 polymer ?
#
loop_
_entity_poly.entity_id
_entity_poly.type
_entity_poly.pdbx_seq_one_letter_code
_entity_poly.pdbx_strand_id
1 'polypeptide(L)'
;MSNDFTLSKPTISQPTTSITPSISQQGQKNTLIQHADNVIINATQKTIPTIVPNQTLTPNTDYYNLIVDGMIDIENPEICFSIEPSRALTEYIDDDVKKMFALLSDDAIQSLQTFPTIFAHENEGYGLAAPDQQAGFGYILKIKVRHEGIIIKPSILWKFRQQILNENLLNFDIYGHKGFCELNRTHWTVKKVNLISEFRELGFPI
;
A
#
# COMPACT_ATOMS: atom_id res chain seq x y z
N MET A 1 0.56 27.75 -84.25
CA MET A 1 0.36 26.92 -83.05
C MET A 1 -0.15 27.86 -81.97
N SER A 2 -1.37 27.66 -81.49
CA SER A 2 -2.04 28.60 -80.58
C SER A 2 -1.39 28.59 -79.21
N ASN A 3 -0.98 29.78 -78.73
CA ASN A 3 -0.62 30.05 -77.35
C ASN A 3 -1.84 30.54 -76.57
N ASP A 4 -1.95 29.99 -75.36
CA ASP A 4 -2.42 30.57 -74.11
C ASP A 4 -3.77 31.29 -74.02
N PHE A 5 -4.65 30.70 -73.19
CA PHE A 5 -5.31 31.44 -72.10
C PHE A 5 -5.58 30.47 -70.93
N THR A 6 -4.88 30.63 -69.81
CA THR A 6 -5.49 30.43 -68.47
C THR A 6 -4.89 31.39 -67.43
N LEU A 7 -5.67 32.46 -67.20
CA LEU A 7 -5.93 33.19 -65.96
C LEU A 7 -5.02 32.95 -64.73
N SER A 8 -4.12 33.89 -64.44
CA SER A 8 -3.55 34.08 -63.10
C SER A 8 -4.53 34.88 -62.22
N LYS A 9 -5.13 34.21 -61.24
CA LYS A 9 -6.01 34.82 -60.23
C LYS A 9 -5.19 35.54 -59.13
N PRO A 10 -5.73 36.62 -58.53
CA PRO A 10 -4.99 37.57 -57.72
C PRO A 10 -4.64 37.03 -56.34
N THR A 11 -3.44 37.42 -55.88
CA THR A 11 -2.95 37.24 -54.51
C THR A 11 -3.88 37.96 -53.53
N ILE A 12 -4.52 37.20 -52.65
CA ILE A 12 -5.19 37.72 -51.44
C ILE A 12 -4.49 37.06 -50.27
N SER A 13 -3.69 37.85 -49.55
CA SER A 13 -3.07 37.47 -48.28
C SER A 13 -4.16 37.14 -47.26
N GLN A 14 -4.26 35.87 -46.85
CA GLN A 14 -5.08 35.50 -45.70
C GLN A 14 -4.40 35.97 -44.41
N PRO A 15 -5.06 36.76 -43.55
CA PRO A 15 -4.62 36.89 -42.17
C PRO A 15 -4.96 35.60 -41.45
N THR A 16 -3.95 34.79 -41.14
CA THR A 16 -4.06 33.70 -40.18
C THR A 16 -4.25 34.30 -38.78
N THR A 17 -5.49 34.54 -38.38
CA THR A 17 -5.84 34.74 -36.97
C THR A 17 -5.67 33.41 -36.24
N SER A 18 -4.45 33.19 -35.73
CA SER A 18 -4.21 32.19 -34.68
C SER A 18 -4.90 32.68 -33.42
N ILE A 19 -5.99 32.03 -33.05
CA ILE A 19 -6.64 32.23 -31.75
C ILE A 19 -5.73 31.54 -30.73
N THR A 20 -4.73 32.23 -30.21
CA THR A 20 -3.95 31.72 -29.07
C THR A 20 -4.78 31.93 -27.81
N PRO A 21 -5.12 30.88 -27.04
CA PRO A 21 -5.79 31.08 -25.76
C PRO A 21 -4.86 31.86 -24.83
N SER A 22 -5.26 33.08 -24.44
CA SER A 22 -4.56 33.86 -23.43
C SER A 22 -5.01 33.38 -22.05
N ILE A 23 -4.09 32.73 -21.33
CA ILE A 23 -4.30 32.32 -19.95
C ILE A 23 -3.77 33.44 -19.04
N SER A 24 -4.67 34.12 -18.33
CA SER A 24 -4.30 35.10 -17.30
C SER A 24 -4.20 34.40 -15.94
N GLN A 25 -3.00 34.37 -15.34
CA GLN A 25 -2.81 33.89 -13.97
C GLN A 25 -2.60 35.08 -13.04
N GLN A 26 -3.49 35.25 -12.06
CA GLN A 26 -3.33 36.23 -10.98
C GLN A 26 -2.93 35.49 -9.70
N GLY A 27 -1.66 35.62 -9.31
CA GLY A 27 -1.07 35.05 -8.10
C GLY A 27 0.45 35.02 -8.20
N GLN A 28 1.17 35.51 -7.20
CA GLN A 28 2.64 35.69 -7.25
C GLN A 28 3.47 34.39 -7.35
N LYS A 29 2.86 33.20 -7.30
CA LYS A 29 3.57 31.91 -7.22
C LYS A 29 3.00 30.78 -8.10
N ASN A 30 2.25 31.11 -9.15
CA ASN A 30 1.72 30.08 -10.04
C ASN A 30 2.66 29.86 -11.24
N THR A 31 2.84 28.61 -11.64
CA THR A 31 3.59 28.23 -12.85
C THR A 31 2.68 27.40 -13.75
N LEU A 32 2.45 27.86 -14.98
CA LEU A 32 1.72 27.09 -15.99
C LEU A 32 2.64 26.05 -16.61
N ILE A 33 2.26 24.77 -16.55
CA ILE A 33 2.90 23.71 -17.34
C ILE A 33 1.93 23.31 -18.44
N GLN A 34 2.21 23.73 -19.67
CA GLN A 34 1.31 23.50 -20.81
C GLN A 34 1.52 22.10 -21.44
N HIS A 35 2.71 21.53 -21.28
CA HIS A 35 3.07 20.16 -21.64
C HIS A 35 4.34 19.76 -20.88
N ALA A 36 4.38 18.54 -20.34
CA ALA A 36 5.56 17.95 -19.74
C ALA A 36 5.60 16.46 -20.08
N ASP A 37 6.73 15.99 -20.61
CA ASP A 37 6.94 14.57 -20.91
C ASP A 37 7.02 13.73 -19.63
N ASN A 38 7.51 14.32 -18.53
CA ASN A 38 7.50 13.75 -17.19
C ASN A 38 7.38 14.86 -16.14
N VAL A 39 6.46 14.72 -15.19
CA VAL A 39 6.27 15.65 -14.06
C VAL A 39 6.79 15.00 -12.78
N ILE A 40 7.79 15.60 -12.15
CA ILE A 40 8.23 15.19 -10.81
C ILE A 40 7.40 15.99 -9.79
N ILE A 41 6.42 15.34 -9.17
CA ILE A 41 5.60 15.93 -8.12
C ILE A 41 6.30 15.69 -6.78
N ASN A 42 6.89 16.74 -6.20
CA ASN A 42 7.37 16.70 -4.81
C ASN A 42 6.18 16.88 -3.84
N ALA A 43 5.25 15.93 -3.85
CA ALA A 43 4.33 15.77 -2.74
C ALA A 43 5.15 15.25 -1.55
N THR A 44 5.02 15.85 -0.37
CA THR A 44 5.57 15.28 0.87
C THR A 44 4.81 14.00 1.20
N GLN A 45 5.13 12.92 0.50
CA GLN A 45 4.78 11.56 0.87
C GLN A 45 5.60 11.25 2.12
N LYS A 46 4.93 10.89 3.22
CA LYS A 46 5.59 10.19 4.33
C LYS A 46 6.31 9.00 3.72
N THR A 47 7.63 9.07 3.65
CA THR A 47 8.48 8.06 3.03
C THR A 47 8.26 6.72 3.70
N ILE A 48 8.09 5.67 2.88
CA ILE A 48 8.19 4.27 3.30
C ILE A 48 9.49 4.12 4.11
N PRO A 49 9.48 3.49 5.30
CA PRO A 49 10.68 3.32 6.10
C PRO A 49 11.67 2.52 5.29
N THR A 50 12.82 3.13 5.08
CA THR A 50 13.96 2.53 4.44
C THR A 50 14.45 1.37 5.32
N ILE A 51 14.14 0.11 4.96
CA ILE A 51 14.61 -1.09 5.68
C ILE A 51 16.14 -1.21 5.62
N VAL A 52 16.78 -0.53 4.65
CA VAL A 52 18.24 -0.43 4.46
C VAL A 52 18.59 0.94 3.86
N PRO A 53 19.47 1.77 4.46
CA PRO A 53 19.80 3.09 3.91
C PRO A 53 20.18 2.98 2.43
N ASN A 54 19.48 3.71 1.55
CA ASN A 54 19.59 3.71 0.07
C ASN A 54 18.80 2.68 -0.76
N GLN A 55 17.82 1.95 -0.22
CA GLN A 55 16.87 1.21 -1.07
C GLN A 55 15.49 1.85 -1.07
N THR A 56 15.04 2.27 -2.26
CA THR A 56 13.64 2.58 -2.52
C THR A 56 12.87 1.27 -2.42
N LEU A 57 12.08 1.08 -1.36
CA LEU A 57 11.18 -0.06 -1.27
C LEU A 57 10.16 0.05 -2.40
N THR A 58 10.28 -0.85 -3.37
CA THR A 58 9.17 -1.11 -4.29
C THR A 58 8.20 -1.97 -3.48
N PRO A 59 7.03 -1.46 -3.08
CA PRO A 59 6.10 -2.23 -2.27
C PRO A 59 5.72 -3.49 -3.02
N ASN A 60 5.79 -4.64 -2.34
CA ASN A 60 5.27 -5.86 -2.91
C ASN A 60 3.76 -5.70 -3.10
N THR A 61 3.29 -5.98 -4.31
CA THR A 61 1.87 -5.85 -4.69
C THR A 61 1.14 -7.19 -4.77
N ASP A 62 1.85 -8.30 -4.55
CA ASP A 62 1.30 -9.64 -4.73
C ASP A 62 0.96 -10.28 -3.38
N TYR A 63 1.67 -9.88 -2.32
CA TYR A 63 1.52 -10.43 -0.98
C TYR A 63 1.53 -9.35 0.09
N TYR A 64 0.83 -9.62 1.19
CA TYR A 64 0.91 -8.81 2.40
C TYR A 64 0.92 -9.69 3.66
N ASN A 65 1.52 -9.21 4.76
CA ASN A 65 1.47 -9.86 6.06
C ASN A 65 0.23 -9.39 6.84
N LEU A 66 -0.55 -10.32 7.37
CA LEU A 66 -1.52 -10.03 8.43
C LEU A 66 -0.98 -10.56 9.75
N ILE A 67 -0.81 -9.65 10.71
CA ILE A 67 -0.40 -10.00 12.06
C ILE A 67 -1.48 -9.54 13.03
N VAL A 68 -2.09 -10.51 13.71
CA VAL A 68 -3.06 -10.29 14.78
C VAL A 68 -2.42 -10.72 16.09
N ASP A 69 -2.21 -9.80 17.02
CA ASP A 69 -1.65 -10.10 18.34
C ASP A 69 -2.01 -8.99 19.33
N GLY A 70 -2.48 -9.37 20.52
CA GLY A 70 -2.93 -8.41 21.56
C GLY A 70 -1.79 -7.62 22.24
N MET A 71 -0.54 -8.02 22.04
CA MET A 71 0.66 -7.37 22.61
C MET A 71 1.27 -6.31 21.69
N ILE A 72 0.71 -6.12 20.49
CA ILE A 72 1.20 -5.10 19.55
C ILE A 72 0.90 -3.72 20.12
N ASP A 73 1.92 -2.89 20.29
CA ASP A 73 1.72 -1.50 20.64
C ASP A 73 1.58 -0.64 19.38
N ILE A 74 0.32 -0.38 18.98
CA ILE A 74 0.00 0.46 17.81
C ILE A 74 0.36 1.94 18.05
N GLU A 75 0.41 2.37 19.31
CA GLU A 75 0.77 3.74 19.70
C GLU A 75 2.28 3.96 19.73
N ASN A 76 3.03 2.92 20.10
CA ASN A 76 4.49 2.93 20.19
C ASN A 76 5.13 1.91 19.22
N PRO A 77 5.18 2.21 17.90
CA PRO A 77 5.59 1.27 16.86
C PRO A 77 7.07 0.85 16.90
N GLU A 78 7.86 1.37 17.84
CA GLU A 78 9.25 0.95 18.05
C GLU A 78 9.37 -0.29 18.95
N ILE A 79 8.31 -0.60 19.71
CA ILE A 79 8.26 -1.71 20.64
C ILE A 79 8.14 -3.02 19.87
N CYS A 80 9.06 -3.94 20.14
CA CYS A 80 9.02 -5.27 19.58
C CYS A 80 8.00 -6.14 20.34
N PHE A 81 7.36 -7.06 19.63
CA PHE A 81 6.49 -8.08 20.20
C PHE A 81 6.97 -9.47 19.77
N SER A 82 6.47 -10.52 20.43
CA SER A 82 6.85 -11.91 20.16
C SER A 82 5.62 -12.72 19.80
N ILE A 83 5.72 -13.50 18.74
CA ILE A 83 4.69 -14.46 18.32
C ILE A 83 5.17 -15.88 18.59
N GLU A 84 4.25 -16.74 19.04
CA GLU A 84 4.51 -18.17 19.19
C GLU A 84 4.74 -18.83 17.81
N PRO A 85 5.78 -19.66 17.64
CA PRO A 85 6.06 -20.31 16.35
C PRO A 85 4.90 -21.17 15.84
N SER A 86 4.07 -21.71 16.74
CA SER A 86 2.88 -22.50 16.39
C SER A 86 1.78 -21.67 15.71
N ARG A 87 1.82 -20.33 15.82
CA ARG A 87 0.82 -19.38 15.31
C ARG A 87 1.34 -18.52 14.16
N ALA A 88 2.62 -18.64 13.82
CA ALA A 88 3.24 -17.89 12.74
C ALA A 88 3.33 -18.72 11.46
N LEU A 89 2.66 -18.28 10.41
CA LEU A 89 2.68 -18.87 9.07
C LEU A 89 2.20 -20.34 9.06
N THR A 90 1.31 -20.70 9.97
CA THR A 90 0.79 -22.07 10.14
C THR A 90 -0.66 -22.21 9.68
N GLU A 91 -1.49 -21.20 9.90
CA GLU A 91 -2.93 -21.18 9.65
C GLU A 91 -3.33 -19.99 8.76
N TYR A 92 -4.50 -20.10 8.10
CA TYR A 92 -5.06 -19.08 7.20
C TYR A 92 -4.12 -18.62 6.08
N ILE A 93 -3.29 -19.54 5.60
CA ILE A 93 -2.24 -19.34 4.60
C ILE A 93 -2.38 -20.41 3.52
N ASP A 94 -2.22 -20.02 2.26
CA ASP A 94 -2.24 -20.97 1.15
C ASP A 94 -1.07 -21.95 1.23
N ASP A 95 -1.25 -23.19 0.75
CA ASP A 95 -0.26 -24.25 0.86
C ASP A 95 1.05 -23.94 0.12
N ASP A 96 0.99 -23.23 -1.01
CA ASP A 96 2.17 -22.79 -1.76
C ASP A 96 2.92 -21.68 -1.01
N VAL A 97 2.20 -20.68 -0.50
CA VAL A 97 2.75 -19.58 0.31
C VAL A 97 3.36 -20.11 1.60
N LYS A 98 2.70 -21.07 2.27
CA LYS A 98 3.19 -21.74 3.47
C LYS A 98 4.52 -22.44 3.23
N LYS A 99 4.66 -23.17 2.12
CA LYS A 99 5.92 -23.85 1.76
C LYS A 99 7.08 -22.87 1.55
N MET A 100 6.78 -21.66 1.06
CA MET A 100 7.80 -20.63 0.82
C MET A 100 8.27 -19.97 2.13
N PHE A 101 7.35 -19.64 3.03
CA PHE A 101 7.67 -18.73 4.15
C PHE A 101 7.68 -19.39 5.54
N ALA A 102 7.00 -20.53 5.75
CA ALA A 102 6.82 -21.10 7.08
C ALA A 102 8.13 -21.58 7.75
N LEU A 103 9.17 -21.85 6.96
CA LEU A 103 10.48 -22.24 7.51
C LEU A 103 11.29 -21.05 8.03
N LEU A 104 10.89 -19.82 7.73
CA LEU A 104 11.60 -18.59 8.13
C LEU A 104 13.11 -18.66 7.85
N SER A 105 13.48 -19.17 6.66
CA SER A 105 14.85 -19.09 6.16
C SER A 105 15.26 -17.61 5.99
N ASP A 106 16.56 -17.34 5.88
CA ASP A 106 17.04 -15.96 5.71
C ASP A 106 16.41 -15.28 4.48
N ASP A 107 16.25 -16.00 3.37
CA ASP A 107 15.59 -15.50 2.15
C ASP A 107 14.08 -15.24 2.35
N ALA A 108 13.41 -16.13 3.10
CA ALA A 108 12.01 -15.95 3.45
C ALA A 108 11.81 -14.73 4.36
N ILE A 109 12.67 -14.55 5.36
CA ILE A 109 12.68 -13.39 6.25
C ILE A 109 12.88 -12.10 5.46
N GLN A 110 13.87 -12.06 4.56
CA GLN A 110 14.11 -10.90 3.71
C GLN A 110 12.88 -10.56 2.88
N SER A 111 12.23 -11.56 2.28
CA SER A 111 11.01 -11.38 1.50
C SER A 111 9.86 -10.84 2.36
N LEU A 112 9.59 -11.46 3.52
CA LEU A 112 8.53 -11.07 4.45
C LEU A 112 8.69 -9.61 4.94
N GLN A 113 9.91 -9.13 5.07
CA GLN A 113 10.19 -7.73 5.45
C GLN A 113 9.82 -6.74 4.34
N THR A 114 9.79 -7.16 3.07
CA THR A 114 9.37 -6.31 1.93
C THR A 114 7.87 -6.20 1.77
N PHE A 115 7.09 -7.08 2.41
CA PHE A 115 5.65 -7.12 2.25
C PHE A 115 4.97 -6.03 3.07
N PRO A 116 4.00 -5.30 2.50
CA PRO A 116 3.06 -4.50 3.26
C PRO A 116 2.46 -5.34 4.40
N THR A 117 2.26 -4.73 5.57
CA THR A 117 1.87 -5.44 6.78
C THR A 117 0.73 -4.72 7.48
N ILE A 118 -0.34 -5.45 7.79
CA ILE A 118 -1.37 -5.04 8.73
C ILE A 118 -0.98 -5.59 10.11
N PHE A 119 -0.94 -4.69 11.08
CA PHE A 119 -0.81 -4.99 12.50
C PHE A 119 -2.17 -4.73 13.15
N ALA A 120 -2.82 -5.76 13.66
CA ALA A 120 -4.15 -5.69 14.25
C ALA A 120 -4.16 -6.35 15.63
N HIS A 121 -5.11 -5.95 16.46
CA HIS A 121 -5.41 -6.65 17.71
C HIS A 121 -6.47 -7.72 17.46
N GLU A 122 -6.61 -8.66 18.40
CA GLU A 122 -7.78 -9.53 18.37
C GLU A 122 -9.05 -8.69 18.50
N ASN A 123 -10.08 -9.01 17.71
CA ASN A 123 -11.39 -8.39 17.85
C ASN A 123 -11.93 -8.61 19.27
N GLU A 124 -12.40 -7.53 19.92
CA GLU A 124 -13.01 -7.61 21.25
C GLU A 124 -14.34 -8.40 21.23
N GLY A 125 -15.07 -8.34 20.11
CA GLY A 125 -16.31 -9.07 19.89
C GLY A 125 -16.23 -10.09 18.75
N TYR A 126 -17.20 -11.00 18.72
CA TYR A 126 -17.43 -11.96 17.65
C TYR A 126 -17.59 -11.27 16.28
N GLY A 127 -16.49 -11.15 15.51
CA GLY A 127 -16.42 -10.40 14.25
C GLY A 127 -16.56 -8.87 14.36
N LEU A 128 -16.36 -8.29 15.55
CA LEU A 128 -16.47 -6.86 15.80
C LEU A 128 -15.25 -6.35 16.55
N ALA A 129 -14.63 -5.31 16.01
CA ALA A 129 -13.61 -4.55 16.73
C ALA A 129 -14.30 -3.56 17.69
N ALA A 130 -13.62 -3.17 18.77
CA ALA A 130 -14.08 -2.10 19.63
C ALA A 130 -14.23 -0.78 18.82
N PRO A 131 -15.13 0.14 19.21
CA PRO A 131 -15.32 1.40 18.49
C PRO A 131 -14.05 2.24 18.31
N ASP A 132 -13.12 2.16 19.27
CA ASP A 132 -11.84 2.86 19.30
C ASP A 132 -10.64 1.97 18.92
N GLN A 133 -10.86 0.68 18.64
CA GLN A 133 -9.80 -0.25 18.27
C GLN A 133 -9.19 0.11 16.91
N GLN A 134 -7.88 0.37 16.92
CA GLN A 134 -7.12 0.74 15.73
C GLN A 134 -6.25 -0.42 15.24
N ALA A 135 -6.09 -0.47 13.93
CA ALA A 135 -5.07 -1.28 13.26
C ALA A 135 -4.00 -0.36 12.66
N GLY A 136 -2.79 -0.87 12.52
CA GLY A 136 -1.66 -0.20 11.91
C GLY A 136 -1.35 -0.77 10.54
N PHE A 137 -1.05 0.10 9.59
CA PHE A 137 -0.44 -0.28 8.31
C PHE A 137 1.05 0.07 8.33
N GLY A 138 1.89 -0.84 7.84
CA GLY A 138 3.30 -0.56 7.65
C GLY A 138 4.10 -1.76 7.15
N TYR A 139 5.28 -1.97 7.74
CA TYR A 139 6.22 -3.02 7.33
C TYR A 139 6.88 -3.67 8.54
N ILE A 140 7.43 -4.87 8.36
CA ILE A 140 8.28 -5.52 9.35
C ILE A 140 9.72 -5.05 9.16
N LEU A 141 10.27 -4.31 10.13
CA LEU A 141 11.66 -3.86 10.08
C LEU A 141 12.64 -4.99 10.34
N LYS A 142 12.30 -5.89 11.26
CA LYS A 142 13.20 -6.96 11.68
C LYS A 142 12.43 -8.17 12.19
N ILE A 143 12.88 -9.35 11.78
CA ILE A 143 12.45 -10.64 12.32
C ILE A 143 13.66 -11.28 13.01
N LYS A 144 13.47 -11.81 14.22
CA LYS A 144 14.46 -12.65 14.89
C LYS A 144 13.80 -13.93 15.37
N VAL A 145 14.20 -15.05 14.79
CA VAL A 145 13.74 -16.36 15.22
C VAL A 145 14.55 -16.80 16.45
N ARG A 146 13.85 -17.23 17.50
CA ARG A 146 14.39 -17.81 18.74
C ARG A 146 13.68 -19.13 19.02
N HIS A 147 14.22 -19.90 19.97
CA HIS A 147 13.62 -21.18 20.35
C HIS A 147 12.20 -21.00 20.93
N GLU A 148 11.99 -19.96 21.73
CA GLU A 148 10.73 -19.71 22.45
C GLU A 148 9.74 -18.83 21.67
N GLY A 149 10.17 -18.19 20.58
CA GLY A 149 9.35 -17.17 19.91
C GLY A 149 9.99 -16.52 18.69
N ILE A 150 9.16 -15.88 17.89
CA ILE A 150 9.58 -15.05 16.77
C ILE A 150 9.39 -13.59 17.16
N ILE A 151 10.50 -12.87 17.32
CA ILE A 151 10.47 -11.46 17.72
C ILE A 151 10.36 -10.60 16.46
N ILE A 152 9.34 -9.75 16.42
CA ILE A 152 9.04 -8.85 15.31
C ILE A 152 9.26 -7.41 15.77
N LYS A 153 10.00 -6.64 14.98
CA LYS A 153 10.08 -5.18 15.10
C LYS A 153 9.18 -4.55 14.03
N PRO A 154 8.05 -3.95 14.41
CA PRO A 154 7.17 -3.29 13.46
C PRO A 154 7.73 -1.93 13.01
N SER A 155 7.17 -1.40 11.93
CA SER A 155 7.20 0.02 11.57
C SER A 155 5.85 0.42 11.02
N ILE A 156 5.02 1.01 11.88
CA ILE A 156 3.68 1.47 11.53
C ILE A 156 3.75 2.89 10.96
N LEU A 157 3.18 3.10 9.78
CA LEU A 157 3.22 4.37 9.04
C LEU A 157 1.99 5.23 9.31
N TRP A 158 0.85 4.56 9.36
CA TRP A 158 -0.44 5.16 9.65
C TRP A 158 -1.37 4.12 10.28
N LYS A 159 -2.42 4.64 10.92
CA LYS A 159 -3.40 3.87 11.67
C LYS A 159 -4.78 4.07 11.06
N PHE A 160 -5.67 3.11 11.26
CA PHE A 160 -7.05 3.16 10.81
C PHE A 160 -7.96 2.38 11.75
N ARG A 161 -9.27 2.58 11.61
CA ARG A 161 -10.25 1.80 12.39
C ARG A 161 -10.16 0.33 12.00
N GLN A 162 -9.89 -0.56 12.95
CA GLN A 162 -9.79 -1.99 12.67
C GLN A 162 -11.09 -2.56 12.08
N GLN A 163 -12.23 -1.97 12.42
CA GLN A 163 -13.54 -2.37 11.89
C GLN A 163 -13.62 -2.35 10.35
N ILE A 164 -12.77 -1.57 9.67
CA ILE A 164 -12.66 -1.61 8.20
C ILE A 164 -12.28 -3.00 7.69
N LEU A 165 -11.42 -3.73 8.40
CA LEU A 165 -11.07 -5.11 8.04
C LEU A 165 -12.28 -6.04 8.18
N ASN A 166 -13.03 -5.92 9.29
CA ASN A 166 -14.24 -6.71 9.52
C ASN A 166 -15.35 -6.42 8.49
N GLU A 167 -15.43 -5.19 7.99
CA GLU A 167 -16.40 -4.77 6.97
C GLU A 167 -16.01 -5.25 5.56
N ASN A 168 -14.74 -5.57 5.33
CA ASN A 168 -14.17 -5.86 4.00
C ASN A 168 -13.37 -7.17 3.97
N LEU A 169 -13.81 -8.19 4.71
CA LEU A 169 -13.08 -9.47 4.85
C LEU A 169 -12.66 -10.08 3.50
N LEU A 170 -13.58 -10.09 2.52
CA LEU A 170 -13.32 -10.67 1.20
C LEU A 170 -12.23 -9.94 0.42
N ASN A 171 -12.25 -8.60 0.44
CA ASN A 171 -11.25 -7.75 -0.23
C ASN A 171 -9.84 -8.01 0.29
N PHE A 172 -9.71 -8.17 1.60
CA PHE A 172 -8.43 -8.45 2.24
C PHE A 172 -8.09 -9.95 2.30
N ASP A 173 -8.90 -10.84 1.73
CA ASP A 173 -8.73 -12.30 1.85
C ASP A 173 -8.63 -12.79 3.32
N ILE A 174 -9.39 -12.14 4.20
CA ILE A 174 -9.47 -12.47 5.61
C ILE A 174 -10.52 -13.57 5.79
N TYR A 175 -10.09 -14.76 6.21
CA TYR A 175 -10.96 -15.91 6.35
C TYR A 175 -11.95 -15.70 7.49
N GLY A 176 -13.23 -15.91 7.20
CA GLY A 176 -14.28 -15.82 8.20
C GLY A 176 -15.66 -15.55 7.62
N HIS A 177 -16.61 -15.32 8.52
CA HIS A 177 -17.96 -14.90 8.21
C HIS A 177 -18.48 -14.00 9.32
N LYS A 178 -19.73 -13.52 9.16
CA LYS A 178 -20.37 -12.66 10.15
C LYS A 178 -20.40 -13.34 11.52
N GLY A 179 -19.68 -12.78 12.49
CA GLY A 179 -19.60 -13.30 13.87
C GLY A 179 -18.29 -14.02 14.21
N PHE A 180 -17.50 -14.48 13.25
CA PHE A 180 -16.21 -15.09 13.55
C PHE A 180 -15.28 -15.04 12.32
N CYS A 181 -14.13 -14.42 12.49
CA CYS A 181 -13.08 -14.36 11.47
C CYS A 181 -11.70 -14.56 12.09
N GLU A 182 -10.67 -14.70 11.26
CA GLU A 182 -9.28 -14.88 11.70
C GLU A 182 -8.79 -13.72 12.60
N LEU A 183 -9.40 -12.53 12.53
CA LEU A 183 -9.12 -11.41 13.45
C LEU A 183 -9.56 -11.68 14.90
N ASN A 184 -10.30 -12.75 15.18
CA ASN A 184 -10.65 -13.16 16.55
C ASN A 184 -9.58 -14.03 17.22
N ARG A 185 -8.43 -14.25 16.58
CA ARG A 185 -7.39 -15.14 17.10
C ARG A 185 -6.00 -14.63 16.75
N THR A 186 -5.09 -14.66 17.72
CA THR A 186 -3.67 -14.33 17.51
C THR A 186 -3.05 -15.28 16.50
N HIS A 187 -2.51 -14.71 15.42
CA HIS A 187 -1.79 -15.42 14.37
C HIS A 187 -0.99 -14.45 13.49
N TRP A 188 -0.02 -14.98 12.75
CA TRP A 188 0.61 -14.30 11.62
C TRP A 188 0.41 -15.14 10.37
N THR A 189 -0.09 -14.55 9.30
CA THR A 189 -0.24 -15.17 7.99
C THR A 189 0.21 -14.24 6.85
N VAL A 190 0.41 -14.81 5.67
CA VAL A 190 0.66 -14.07 4.43
C VAL A 190 -0.51 -14.31 3.50
N LYS A 191 -1.07 -13.23 2.95
CA LYS A 191 -2.21 -13.23 2.04
C LYS A 191 -1.77 -12.81 0.65
N LYS A 192 -2.39 -13.38 -0.37
CA LYS A 192 -2.07 -13.13 -1.78
C LYS A 192 -2.97 -12.04 -2.37
N VAL A 193 -2.85 -10.85 -1.81
CA VAL A 193 -3.68 -9.69 -2.14
C VAL A 193 -2.80 -8.46 -2.30
N ASN A 194 -3.15 -7.63 -3.29
CA ASN A 194 -2.54 -6.31 -3.44
C ASN A 194 -3.11 -5.34 -2.41
N LEU A 195 -2.54 -5.36 -1.20
CA LEU A 195 -3.03 -4.58 -0.07
C LEU A 195 -3.10 -3.08 -0.39
N ILE A 196 -2.17 -2.57 -1.18
CA ILE A 196 -2.11 -1.15 -1.57
C ILE A 196 -3.32 -0.78 -2.43
N SER A 197 -3.67 -1.63 -3.39
CA SER A 197 -4.84 -1.42 -4.25
C SER A 197 -6.15 -1.48 -3.45
N GLU A 198 -6.31 -2.45 -2.55
CA GLU A 198 -7.52 -2.56 -1.71
C GLU A 198 -7.73 -1.29 -0.86
N PHE A 199 -6.67 -0.76 -0.25
CA PHE A 199 -6.78 0.49 0.49
C PHE A 199 -7.11 1.70 -0.39
N ARG A 200 -6.59 1.76 -1.63
CA ARG A 200 -6.93 2.83 -2.58
C ARG A 200 -8.39 2.76 -3.01
N GLU A 201 -8.92 1.58 -3.25
CA GLU A 201 -10.35 1.38 -3.58
C GLU A 201 -11.27 1.82 -2.44
N LEU A 202 -10.82 1.65 -1.19
CA LEU A 202 -11.50 2.15 0.00
C LEU A 202 -11.30 3.66 0.25
N GLY A 203 -10.57 4.36 -0.63
CA GLY A 203 -10.37 5.81 -0.57
C GLY A 203 -9.24 6.28 0.34
N PHE A 204 -8.34 5.40 0.77
CA PHE A 204 -7.18 5.80 1.57
C PHE A 204 -6.09 6.45 0.68
N PRO A 205 -5.48 7.56 1.14
CA PRO A 205 -4.41 8.23 0.41
C PRO A 205 -3.06 7.51 0.66
N ILE A 206 -2.75 6.51 -0.18
CA ILE A 206 -1.56 5.65 -0.03
C ILE A 206 -0.74 5.51 -1.32
#